data_AF-A0A930QG61-F1
#
_entry.id   AF-A0A930QG61-F1
#
_cell.length_a   1.000
_cell.length_b   1.000
_cell.length_c   1.000
_cell.angle_alpha   90.00
_cell.angle_beta   90.00
_cell.angle_gamma   90.00
#
_symmetry.space_group_name_H-M   'P 1'
#
loop_
_entity.id
_entity.type
_entity.pdbx_description
1 polymer ?
#
loop_
_entity_poly.entity_id
_entity_poly.type
_entity_poly.pdbx_seq_one_letter_code
_entity_poly.pdbx_strand_id
1 'polypeptide(L)'
;MDELMFYGAADKKLYRKIKSTMPFLSHKRIDSFIDTYNLILALIPLTLSIIGLCLMLRFISSQQFVDFCDTLRRNEVIADFGWVHSNEGKTFVGYVPVTYERDIHVKRGDSPKEVITAGCSVSGGVDHAKRIYIRGIYPNKDEALDFLHKHSTGSHVTVFLEEGELVYRVREDMLEVGLFHISDSYVPWHDAELVETLDYEAFQPGQVESGSY
;
A
#
# COMPACT_ATOMS: atom_id res chain seq x y z
N MET A 1 -14.09 65.15 -5.53
CA MET A 1 -12.95 64.23 -5.69
C MET A 1 -13.56 62.91 -6.15
N ASP A 2 -13.12 62.34 -7.28
CA ASP A 2 -13.78 61.16 -7.86
C ASP A 2 -13.52 59.96 -6.94
N GLU A 3 -14.50 59.57 -6.11
CA GLU A 3 -14.37 58.57 -5.03
C GLU A 3 -13.89 57.20 -5.56
N LEU A 4 -14.03 56.97 -6.87
CA LEU A 4 -13.57 55.77 -7.56
C LEU A 4 -12.09 55.78 -7.95
N MET A 5 -11.35 56.86 -7.71
CA MET A 5 -9.97 57.02 -8.23
C MET A 5 -9.01 55.91 -7.74
N PHE A 6 -9.24 55.35 -6.57
CA PHE A 6 -8.41 54.30 -5.95
C PHE A 6 -8.73 52.85 -6.37
N TYR A 7 -9.79 52.64 -7.17
CA TYR A 7 -10.22 51.31 -7.58
C TYR A 7 -9.62 50.85 -8.91
N GLY A 8 -9.29 49.56 -8.99
CA GLY A 8 -8.94 48.87 -10.23
C GLY A 8 -10.13 48.81 -11.22
N ALA A 9 -9.85 48.51 -12.49
CA ALA A 9 -10.88 48.47 -13.52
C ALA A 9 -12.01 47.45 -13.23
N ALA A 10 -11.68 46.33 -12.58
CA ALA A 10 -12.63 45.29 -12.19
C ALA A 10 -13.54 45.74 -11.03
N ASP A 11 -12.97 46.34 -9.98
CA ASP A 11 -13.72 46.84 -8.83
C ASP A 11 -14.63 48.01 -9.23
N LYS A 12 -14.18 48.90 -10.11
CA LYS A 12 -15.01 49.97 -10.70
C LYS A 12 -16.24 49.41 -11.42
N LYS A 13 -16.06 48.32 -12.16
CA LYS A 13 -17.15 47.64 -12.89
C LYS A 13 -18.13 46.97 -11.90
N LEU A 14 -17.60 46.33 -10.87
CA LEU A 14 -18.40 45.69 -9.80
C LEU A 14 -19.18 46.74 -9.00
N TYR A 15 -18.53 47.83 -8.61
CA TYR A 15 -19.13 48.97 -7.90
C TYR A 15 -20.30 49.57 -8.67
N ARG A 16 -20.10 49.89 -9.97
CA ARG A 16 -21.17 50.44 -10.83
C ARG A 16 -22.35 49.47 -10.95
N LYS A 17 -22.08 48.17 -11.06
CA LYS A 17 -23.11 47.14 -11.13
C LYS A 17 -23.93 47.10 -9.84
N ILE A 18 -23.28 47.04 -8.67
CA ILE A 18 -23.94 47.05 -7.35
C ILE A 18 -24.76 48.33 -7.18
N LYS A 19 -24.21 49.50 -7.50
CA LYS A 19 -24.91 50.79 -7.36
C LYS A 19 -26.13 50.90 -8.28
N SER A 20 -26.08 50.31 -9.49
CA SER A 20 -27.21 50.29 -10.42
C SER A 20 -28.35 49.37 -9.98
N THR A 21 -28.03 48.26 -9.30
CA THR A 21 -29.02 47.29 -8.81
C THR A 21 -29.59 47.67 -7.45
N MET A 22 -28.78 48.28 -6.58
CA MET A 22 -29.14 48.65 -5.21
C MET A 22 -28.74 50.10 -4.93
N PRO A 23 -29.49 51.10 -5.45
CA PRO A 23 -29.12 52.51 -5.34
C PRO A 23 -29.16 53.03 -3.90
N PHE A 24 -29.94 52.39 -3.03
CA PHE A 24 -30.10 52.73 -1.61
C PHE A 24 -28.90 52.37 -0.73
N LEU A 25 -27.92 51.60 -1.24
CA LEU A 25 -26.70 51.30 -0.51
C LEU A 25 -25.77 52.52 -0.49
N SER A 26 -25.27 52.84 0.71
CA SER A 26 -24.25 53.87 0.90
C SER A 26 -22.91 53.41 0.33
N HIS A 27 -22.07 54.36 -0.10
CA HIS A 27 -20.73 54.10 -0.65
C HIS A 27 -19.90 53.19 0.27
N LYS A 28 -19.82 53.55 1.56
CA LYS A 28 -19.12 52.78 2.61
C LYS A 28 -19.57 51.31 2.71
N ARG A 29 -20.85 51.01 2.45
CA ARG A 29 -21.36 49.63 2.45
C ARG A 29 -20.95 48.87 1.20
N ILE A 30 -20.90 49.53 0.05
CA ILE A 30 -20.46 48.93 -1.21
C ILE A 30 -18.95 48.66 -1.17
N ASP A 31 -18.17 49.60 -0.64
CA ASP A 31 -16.71 49.44 -0.47
C ASP A 31 -16.40 48.23 0.43
N SER A 32 -17.03 48.16 1.60
CA SER A 32 -16.88 47.02 2.52
C SER A 32 -17.27 45.68 1.88
N PHE A 33 -18.25 45.67 0.97
CA PHE A 33 -18.65 44.47 0.25
C PHE A 33 -17.60 44.04 -0.78
N ILE A 34 -17.03 44.99 -1.51
CA ILE A 34 -15.96 44.73 -2.49
C ILE A 34 -14.70 44.24 -1.77
N ASP A 35 -14.31 44.87 -0.66
CA ASP A 35 -13.16 44.45 0.14
C ASP A 35 -13.34 43.02 0.68
N THR A 36 -14.54 42.70 1.19
CA THR A 36 -14.86 41.35 1.67
C THR A 36 -14.84 40.33 0.54
N TYR A 37 -15.37 40.68 -0.63
CA TYR A 37 -15.36 39.82 -1.81
C TYR A 37 -13.93 39.52 -2.28
N ASN A 38 -13.09 40.55 -2.36
CA ASN A 38 -11.68 40.41 -2.75
C ASN A 38 -10.88 39.59 -1.73
N LEU A 39 -11.17 39.77 -0.43
CA LEU A 39 -10.58 38.95 0.64
C LEU A 39 -10.97 37.47 0.50
N ILE A 40 -12.25 37.17 0.29
CA ILE A 40 -12.73 35.79 0.09
C ILE A 40 -12.05 35.18 -1.14
N LEU A 41 -11.97 35.94 -2.25
CA LEU A 41 -11.38 35.46 -3.50
C LEU A 41 -9.88 35.14 -3.35
N ALA A 42 -9.18 35.92 -2.53
CA ALA A 42 -7.78 35.68 -2.17
C ALA A 42 -7.58 34.48 -1.24
N LEU A 43 -8.57 34.15 -0.40
CA LEU A 43 -8.51 33.02 0.53
C LEU A 43 -8.83 31.67 -0.13
N ILE A 44 -9.61 31.63 -1.21
CA ILE A 44 -9.98 30.38 -1.90
C ILE A 44 -8.76 29.53 -2.35
N PRO A 45 -7.72 30.09 -3.01
CA PRO A 45 -6.57 29.30 -3.42
C PRO A 45 -5.80 28.73 -2.21
N LEU A 46 -5.72 29.49 -1.12
CA LEU A 46 -5.06 29.06 0.11
C LEU A 46 -5.82 27.91 0.76
N THR A 47 -7.14 28.01 0.88
CA THR A 47 -7.97 26.94 1.47
C THR A 47 -7.94 25.68 0.61
N LEU A 48 -8.01 25.80 -0.72
CA LEU A 48 -7.88 24.66 -1.63
C LEU A 48 -6.51 23.98 -1.51
N SER A 49 -5.43 24.76 -1.38
CA SER A 49 -4.08 24.24 -1.19
C SER A 49 -3.95 23.46 0.12
N ILE A 50 -4.53 24.00 1.21
CA ILE A 50 -4.55 23.33 2.51
C ILE A 50 -5.36 22.02 2.44
N ILE A 51 -6.53 22.04 1.82
CA ILE A 51 -7.35 20.82 1.63
C ILE A 51 -6.57 19.78 0.84
N GLY A 52 -5.92 20.17 -0.26
CA GLY A 52 -5.07 19.28 -1.06
C GLY A 52 -3.94 18.67 -0.24
N LEU A 53 -3.23 19.48 0.55
CA LEU A 53 -2.18 19.01 1.46
C LEU A 53 -2.73 18.00 2.49
N CYS A 54 -3.87 18.30 3.10
CA CYS A 54 -4.51 17.40 4.06
C CYS A 54 -4.91 16.06 3.43
N LEU A 55 -5.42 16.07 2.19
CA LEU A 55 -5.75 14.84 1.47
C LEU A 55 -4.50 14.02 1.13
N MET A 56 -3.42 14.66 0.69
CA MET A 56 -2.13 13.99 0.43
C MET A 56 -1.57 13.36 1.70
N LEU A 57 -1.58 14.08 2.83
CA LEU A 57 -1.14 13.55 4.12
C LEU A 57 -1.99 12.37 4.57
N ARG A 58 -3.32 12.45 4.42
CA ARG A 58 -4.21 11.33 4.72
C ARG A 58 -3.91 10.11 3.84
N PHE A 59 -3.66 10.32 2.55
CA PHE A 59 -3.32 9.25 1.62
C PHE A 59 -2.00 8.57 2.03
N ILE A 60 -0.93 9.33 2.29
CA ILE A 60 0.36 8.79 2.73
C ILE A 60 0.24 8.00 4.04
N SER A 61 -0.63 8.42 4.95
CA SER A 61 -0.89 7.70 6.22
C SER A 61 -1.85 6.51 6.08
N SER A 62 -2.44 6.28 4.91
CA SER A 62 -3.44 5.24 4.71
C SER A 62 -2.81 3.87 4.51
N GLN A 63 -3.50 2.82 4.92
CA GLN A 63 -3.09 1.44 4.64
C GLN A 63 -2.95 1.18 3.14
N GLN A 64 -3.78 1.83 2.32
CA GLN A 64 -3.70 1.72 0.86
C GLN A 64 -2.35 2.20 0.30
N PHE A 65 -1.74 3.22 0.90
CA PHE A 65 -0.42 3.67 0.50
C PHE A 65 0.68 2.70 0.96
N VAL A 66 0.54 2.13 2.15
CA VAL A 66 1.44 1.05 2.62
C VAL A 66 1.38 -0.14 1.68
N ASP A 67 0.18 -0.61 1.35
CA ASP A 67 -0.04 -1.73 0.42
C ASP A 67 0.50 -1.42 -0.98
N PHE A 68 0.37 -0.18 -1.45
CA PHE A 68 0.95 0.29 -2.71
C PHE A 68 2.48 0.30 -2.70
N CYS A 69 3.10 0.82 -1.64
CA CYS A 69 4.54 0.78 -1.46
C CYS A 69 5.07 -0.65 -1.36
N ASP A 70 4.39 -1.51 -0.60
CA ASP A 70 4.75 -2.92 -0.50
C ASP A 70 4.67 -3.58 -1.87
N THR A 71 3.63 -3.28 -2.67
CA THR A 71 3.49 -3.76 -4.06
C THR A 71 4.66 -3.34 -4.94
N LEU A 72 5.10 -2.08 -4.84
CA LEU A 72 6.26 -1.57 -5.60
C LEU A 72 7.57 -2.25 -5.20
N ARG A 73 7.68 -2.70 -3.95
CA ARG A 73 8.92 -3.29 -3.40
C ARG A 73 8.94 -4.82 -3.43
N ARG A 74 7.88 -5.48 -3.89
CA ARG A 74 7.81 -6.96 -3.93
C ARG A 74 8.93 -7.57 -4.76
N ASN A 75 9.31 -6.89 -5.84
CA ASN A 75 10.31 -7.36 -6.79
C ASN A 75 11.68 -6.71 -6.58
N GLU A 76 11.85 -5.90 -5.53
CA GLU A 76 13.11 -5.23 -5.20
C GLU A 76 14.18 -6.29 -4.91
N VAL A 77 15.34 -6.19 -5.58
CA VAL A 77 16.50 -7.03 -5.25
C VAL A 77 17.19 -6.46 -4.01
N ILE A 78 17.19 -7.24 -2.93
CA ILE A 78 17.80 -6.85 -1.65
C ILE A 78 19.27 -7.25 -1.67
N ALA A 79 20.11 -6.36 -2.19
CA ALA A 79 21.57 -6.52 -2.25
C ALA A 79 22.29 -5.18 -2.27
N ASP A 80 23.61 -5.20 -2.11
CA ASP A 80 24.43 -3.99 -2.30
C ASP A 80 24.31 -3.46 -3.73
N PHE A 81 24.29 -2.12 -3.86
CA PHE A 81 24.13 -1.44 -5.15
C PHE A 81 25.17 -1.89 -6.18
N GLY A 82 26.42 -2.12 -5.77
CA GLY A 82 27.48 -2.58 -6.66
C GLY A 82 27.23 -3.99 -7.20
N TRP A 83 26.63 -4.87 -6.39
CA TRP A 83 26.24 -6.22 -6.80
C TRP A 83 25.09 -6.15 -7.82
N VAL A 84 24.05 -5.37 -7.54
CA VAL A 84 22.89 -5.25 -8.42
C VAL A 84 23.30 -4.69 -9.78
N HIS A 85 24.04 -3.58 -9.80
CA HIS A 85 24.51 -2.95 -11.03
C HIS A 85 25.39 -3.88 -11.89
N SER A 86 26.24 -4.70 -11.26
CA SER A 86 27.09 -5.67 -11.95
C SER A 86 26.32 -6.84 -12.57
N ASN A 87 25.06 -7.03 -12.19
CA ASN A 87 24.22 -8.14 -12.60
C ASN A 87 22.95 -7.71 -13.37
N GLU A 88 22.82 -6.44 -13.73
CA GLU A 88 21.76 -5.95 -14.62
C GLU A 88 21.67 -6.78 -15.91
N GLY A 89 20.44 -7.14 -16.31
CA GLY A 89 20.15 -7.98 -17.47
C GLY A 89 20.52 -9.47 -17.31
N LYS A 90 21.02 -9.90 -16.14
CA LYS A 90 21.36 -11.30 -15.87
C LYS A 90 20.27 -12.00 -15.05
N THR A 91 20.28 -13.32 -15.11
CA THR A 91 19.48 -14.17 -14.24
C THR A 91 20.28 -14.63 -13.03
N PHE A 92 19.63 -14.73 -11.87
CA PHE A 92 20.22 -15.26 -10.65
C PHE A 92 19.21 -16.11 -9.88
N VAL A 93 19.71 -16.99 -9.00
CA VAL A 93 18.86 -17.69 -8.04
C VAL A 93 18.62 -16.77 -6.86
N GLY A 94 17.36 -16.46 -6.61
CA GLY A 94 16.91 -15.59 -5.54
C GLY A 94 16.08 -16.34 -4.50
N TYR A 95 16.11 -15.83 -3.29
CA TYR A 95 15.40 -16.34 -2.12
C TYR A 95 14.39 -15.29 -1.67
N VAL A 96 13.12 -15.67 -1.57
CA VAL A 96 12.03 -14.73 -1.32
C VAL A 96 11.29 -15.15 -0.06
N PRO A 97 11.37 -14.34 1.02
CA PRO A 97 10.50 -14.47 2.17
C PRO A 97 9.03 -14.30 1.76
N VAL A 98 8.22 -15.34 1.98
CA VAL A 98 6.81 -15.36 1.57
C VAL A 98 5.91 -15.87 2.67
N THR A 99 4.67 -15.36 2.67
CA THR A 99 3.57 -15.91 3.46
C THR A 99 2.47 -16.38 2.50
N TYR A 100 2.10 -17.65 2.62
CA TYR A 100 0.92 -18.21 1.99
C TYR A 100 -0.20 -18.38 3.01
N GLU A 101 -1.43 -18.11 2.62
CA GLU A 101 -2.62 -18.31 3.44
C GLU A 101 -3.67 -19.08 2.67
N ARG A 102 -4.34 -20.02 3.34
CA ARG A 102 -5.50 -20.73 2.79
C ARG A 102 -6.51 -21.02 3.88
N ASP A 103 -7.77 -21.08 3.48
CA ASP A 103 -8.88 -21.45 4.36
C ASP A 103 -9.30 -22.90 4.05
N ILE A 104 -9.40 -23.73 5.09
CA ILE A 104 -9.88 -25.11 5.01
C ILE A 104 -11.23 -25.18 5.73
N HIS A 105 -12.30 -25.41 4.97
CA HIS A 105 -13.65 -25.52 5.49
C HIS A 105 -13.97 -26.96 5.88
N VAL A 106 -14.38 -27.17 7.13
CA VAL A 106 -14.79 -28.47 7.67
C VAL A 106 -16.26 -28.39 8.10
N LYS A 107 -17.09 -29.22 7.47
CA LYS A 107 -18.52 -29.30 7.75
C LYS A 107 -18.77 -29.87 9.15
N ARG A 108 -19.86 -29.43 9.77
CA ARG A 108 -20.24 -29.83 11.12
C ARG A 108 -20.39 -31.35 11.23
N GLY A 109 -19.55 -31.98 12.07
CA GLY A 109 -19.56 -33.42 12.32
C GLY A 109 -18.49 -34.22 11.56
N ASP A 110 -17.78 -33.59 10.63
CA ASP A 110 -16.61 -34.18 9.96
C ASP A 110 -15.32 -33.76 10.69
N SER A 111 -14.32 -34.64 10.69
CA SER A 111 -12.94 -34.24 11.01
C SER A 111 -12.25 -33.76 9.73
N PRO A 112 -11.24 -32.88 9.82
CA PRO A 112 -10.42 -32.55 8.65
C PRO A 112 -9.88 -33.85 8.03
N LYS A 113 -10.05 -34.01 6.71
CA LYS A 113 -9.70 -35.23 5.97
C LYS A 113 -8.19 -35.50 5.98
N GLU A 114 -7.40 -34.47 6.25
CA GLU A 114 -5.94 -34.52 6.34
C GLU A 114 -5.47 -33.87 7.63
N VAL A 115 -4.32 -34.30 8.15
CA VAL A 115 -3.66 -33.63 9.28
C VAL A 115 -3.29 -32.23 8.80
N ILE A 116 -3.90 -31.21 9.40
CA ILE A 116 -3.57 -29.81 9.10
C ILE A 116 -2.16 -29.55 9.63
N THR A 117 -1.19 -29.67 8.74
CA THR A 117 0.22 -29.40 9.01
C THR A 117 0.57 -28.03 8.43
N ALA A 118 1.25 -27.22 9.23
CA ALA A 118 1.82 -25.96 8.79
C ALA A 118 3.29 -26.21 8.47
N GLY A 119 3.70 -25.93 7.23
CA GLY A 119 5.10 -25.87 6.85
C GLY A 119 5.52 -26.63 5.60
N CYS A 120 4.64 -27.26 4.80
CA CYS A 120 5.08 -27.95 3.58
C CYS A 120 3.94 -28.31 2.60
N SER A 121 2.82 -27.59 2.64
CA SER A 121 1.64 -27.98 1.85
C SER A 121 1.53 -27.25 0.51
N VAL A 122 2.28 -26.15 0.31
CA VAL A 122 2.25 -25.36 -0.94
C VAL A 122 3.14 -25.96 -2.03
N SER A 123 4.23 -26.68 -1.68
CA SER A 123 5.06 -27.43 -2.64
C SER A 123 4.29 -28.55 -3.36
N GLY A 124 3.09 -28.89 -2.89
CA GLY A 124 2.17 -29.87 -3.48
C GLY A 124 1.15 -29.30 -4.49
N GLY A 125 1.19 -28.00 -4.81
CA GLY A 125 0.28 -27.42 -5.81
C GLY A 125 -1.16 -27.23 -5.30
N VAL A 126 -1.33 -26.72 -4.08
CA VAL A 126 -2.67 -26.40 -3.56
C VAL A 126 -3.19 -25.13 -4.25
N ASP A 127 -4.11 -25.33 -5.21
CA ASP A 127 -4.78 -24.30 -6.05
C ASP A 127 -5.49 -23.17 -5.28
N HIS A 128 -5.51 -23.21 -3.95
CA HIS A 128 -6.25 -22.29 -3.08
C HIS A 128 -5.38 -21.47 -2.12
N ALA A 129 -4.05 -21.60 -2.18
CA ALA A 129 -3.16 -20.81 -1.35
C ALA A 129 -2.92 -19.41 -1.95
N LYS A 130 -3.37 -18.38 -1.24
CA LYS A 130 -3.13 -16.98 -1.61
C LYS A 130 -1.77 -16.54 -1.07
N ARG A 131 -0.90 -16.03 -1.95
CA ARG A 131 0.34 -15.36 -1.55
C ARG A 131 0.03 -13.97 -1.00
N ILE A 132 0.19 -13.77 0.30
CA ILE A 132 -0.22 -12.53 0.98
C ILE A 132 0.94 -11.53 1.03
N TYR A 133 2.16 -12.01 1.25
CA TYR A 133 3.30 -11.16 1.55
C TYR A 133 4.57 -11.57 0.79
N ILE A 134 5.30 -10.58 0.30
CA ILE A 134 6.58 -10.66 -0.42
C ILE A 134 7.39 -9.43 -0.01
N ARG A 135 8.61 -9.59 0.51
CA ARG A 135 9.43 -8.44 0.97
C ARG A 135 10.71 -8.21 0.15
N GLY A 136 10.74 -8.71 -1.07
CA GLY A 136 11.89 -8.57 -1.98
C GLY A 136 12.66 -9.87 -2.17
N ILE A 137 13.62 -9.81 -3.09
CA ILE A 137 14.34 -10.96 -3.61
C ILE A 137 15.79 -10.86 -3.16
N TYR A 138 16.23 -11.82 -2.34
CA TYR A 138 17.56 -11.85 -1.76
C TYR A 138 18.46 -12.76 -2.59
N PRO A 139 19.64 -12.32 -3.05
CA PRO A 139 20.61 -13.22 -3.67
C PRO A 139 21.27 -14.19 -2.69
N ASN A 140 21.25 -13.86 -1.38
CA ASN A 140 21.81 -14.66 -0.32
C ASN A 140 20.70 -15.29 0.55
N LYS A 141 20.75 -16.61 0.70
CA LYS A 141 19.80 -17.38 1.50
C LYS A 141 19.81 -17.01 2.98
N ASP A 142 21.00 -16.88 3.58
CA ASP A 142 21.15 -16.63 5.01
C ASP A 142 20.55 -15.27 5.39
N GLU A 143 20.72 -14.25 4.54
CA GLU A 143 20.11 -12.94 4.73
C GLU A 143 18.57 -12.99 4.65
N ALA A 144 18.03 -13.78 3.72
CA ALA A 144 16.59 -13.98 3.59
C ALA A 144 16.00 -14.70 4.81
N LEU A 145 16.72 -15.69 5.35
CA LEU A 145 16.35 -16.43 6.56
C LEU A 145 16.44 -15.54 7.81
N ASP A 146 17.51 -14.76 7.97
CA ASP A 146 17.66 -13.80 9.05
C ASP A 146 16.51 -12.80 9.07
N PHE A 147 16.07 -12.35 7.88
CA PHE A 147 14.89 -11.51 7.75
C PHE A 147 13.63 -12.21 8.27
N LEU A 148 13.37 -13.47 7.85
CA LEU A 148 12.24 -14.25 8.34
C LEU A 148 12.30 -14.44 9.85
N HIS A 149 13.46 -14.80 10.43
CA HIS A 149 13.63 -14.96 11.88
C HIS A 149 13.32 -13.71 12.69
N LYS A 150 13.56 -12.52 12.11
CA LYS A 150 13.30 -11.25 12.79
C LYS A 150 11.83 -10.81 12.71
N HIS A 151 11.08 -11.25 11.69
CA HIS A 151 9.76 -10.69 11.38
C HIS A 151 8.61 -11.71 11.38
N SER A 152 8.91 -13.00 11.41
CA SER A 152 7.93 -14.08 11.46
C SER A 152 7.98 -14.76 12.84
N THR A 153 6.81 -15.10 13.36
CA THR A 153 6.65 -15.99 14.53
C THR A 153 6.45 -17.45 14.14
N GLY A 154 6.64 -17.78 12.86
CA GLY A 154 6.43 -19.09 12.28
C GLY A 154 5.00 -19.31 11.74
N SER A 155 4.85 -20.45 11.06
CA SER A 155 3.59 -20.83 10.40
C SER A 155 2.51 -21.22 11.42
N HIS A 156 1.33 -20.62 11.39
CA HIS A 156 0.29 -20.86 12.39
C HIS A 156 -1.04 -21.24 11.75
N VAL A 157 -1.91 -21.83 12.56
CA VAL A 157 -3.28 -22.17 12.19
C VAL A 157 -4.21 -21.49 13.16
N THR A 158 -5.18 -20.74 12.62
CA THR A 158 -6.27 -20.13 13.37
C THR A 158 -7.56 -20.84 13.03
N VAL A 159 -8.36 -21.18 14.05
CA VAL A 159 -9.66 -21.84 13.87
C VAL A 159 -10.78 -20.85 14.11
N PHE A 160 -11.71 -20.75 13.17
CA PHE A 160 -12.91 -19.93 13.25
C PHE A 160 -14.16 -20.81 13.17
N LEU A 161 -15.27 -20.31 13.71
CA LEU A 161 -16.60 -20.87 13.49
C LEU A 161 -17.39 -19.88 12.63
N GLU A 162 -17.58 -20.20 11.34
CA GLU A 162 -18.30 -19.35 10.38
C GLU A 162 -19.54 -20.10 9.89
N GLU A 163 -20.72 -19.49 10.03
CA GLU A 163 -22.00 -20.05 9.56
C GLU A 163 -22.32 -21.49 10.05
N GLY A 164 -21.71 -21.92 11.15
CA GLY A 164 -21.85 -23.27 11.72
C GLY A 164 -20.87 -24.30 11.17
N GLU A 165 -19.92 -23.90 10.31
CA GLU A 165 -18.77 -24.66 9.84
C GLU A 165 -17.49 -24.25 10.58
N LEU A 166 -16.56 -25.18 10.74
CA LEU A 166 -15.22 -24.89 11.27
C LEU A 166 -14.32 -24.49 10.11
N VAL A 167 -13.74 -23.30 10.17
CA VAL A 167 -12.80 -22.79 9.17
C VAL A 167 -11.40 -22.74 9.78
N TYR A 168 -10.47 -23.48 9.20
CA TYR A 168 -9.07 -23.46 9.59
C TYR A 168 -8.31 -22.56 8.62
N ARG A 169 -7.92 -21.37 9.07
CA ARG A 169 -7.03 -20.49 8.33
C ARG A 169 -5.60 -20.88 8.62
N VAL A 170 -4.95 -21.44 7.61
CA VAL A 170 -3.56 -21.90 7.69
C VAL A 170 -2.69 -20.82 7.06
N ARG A 171 -1.75 -20.29 7.84
CA ARG A 171 -0.76 -19.31 7.39
C ARG A 171 0.64 -19.95 7.47
N GLU A 172 1.27 -20.10 6.31
CA GLU A 172 2.59 -20.70 6.17
C GLU A 172 3.61 -19.64 5.75
N ASP A 173 4.58 -19.38 6.63
CA ASP A 173 5.74 -18.56 6.32
C ASP A 173 6.84 -19.46 5.78
N MET A 174 7.36 -19.14 4.60
CA MET A 174 8.26 -19.98 3.83
C MET A 174 9.32 -19.15 3.12
N LEU A 175 10.34 -19.83 2.61
CA LEU A 175 11.32 -19.26 1.70
C LEU A 175 11.10 -19.84 0.30
N GLU A 176 10.65 -19.02 -0.64
CA GLU A 176 10.50 -19.40 -2.04
C GLU A 176 11.85 -19.23 -2.75
N VAL A 177 12.29 -20.28 -3.45
CA VAL A 177 13.51 -20.27 -4.25
C VAL A 177 13.11 -20.16 -5.71
N GLY A 178 13.59 -19.12 -6.38
CA GLY A 178 13.24 -18.86 -7.77
C GLY A 178 14.45 -18.45 -8.60
N LEU A 179 14.33 -18.63 -9.91
CA LEU A 179 15.19 -17.99 -10.89
C LEU A 179 14.59 -16.63 -11.25
N PHE A 180 15.38 -15.57 -11.10
CA PHE A 180 14.93 -14.21 -11.33
C PHE A 180 15.81 -13.51 -12.37
N HIS A 181 15.21 -12.68 -13.21
CA HIS A 181 15.90 -11.84 -14.18
C HIS A 181 15.95 -10.39 -13.67
N ILE A 182 17.15 -9.82 -13.53
CA ILE A 182 17.31 -8.42 -13.11
C ILE A 182 17.02 -7.51 -14.28
N SER A 183 16.04 -6.62 -14.13
CA SER A 183 15.70 -5.65 -15.16
C SER A 183 16.90 -4.77 -15.53
N ASP A 184 17.06 -4.49 -16.82
CA ASP A 184 18.00 -3.51 -17.37
C ASP A 184 17.44 -2.08 -17.35
N SER A 185 16.18 -1.91 -16.91
CA SER A 185 15.58 -0.60 -16.75
C SER A 185 16.07 0.07 -15.45
N TYR A 186 16.44 1.34 -15.54
CA TYR A 186 16.85 2.15 -14.40
C TYR A 186 15.64 2.43 -13.49
N VAL A 187 15.25 1.43 -12.69
CA VAL A 187 14.21 1.53 -11.67
C VAL A 187 14.91 1.82 -10.34
N PRO A 188 14.44 2.79 -9.53
CA PRO A 188 15.06 3.12 -8.24
C PRO A 188 15.19 1.97 -7.24
N TRP A 189 14.48 0.86 -7.47
CA TRP A 189 14.40 -0.31 -6.60
C TRP A 189 15.01 -1.57 -7.26
N HIS A 190 15.58 -1.44 -8.47
CA HIS A 190 16.13 -2.55 -9.24
C HIS A 190 15.27 -3.82 -9.20
N ASP A 191 14.17 -3.78 -9.94
CA ASP A 191 13.21 -4.87 -9.95
C ASP A 191 13.78 -6.10 -10.65
N ALA A 192 13.49 -7.27 -10.08
CA ALA A 192 13.73 -8.54 -10.74
C ALA A 192 12.42 -9.29 -11.02
N GLU A 193 12.32 -9.84 -12.21
CA GLU A 193 11.16 -10.59 -12.67
C GLU A 193 11.37 -12.08 -12.40
N LEU A 194 10.35 -12.74 -11.83
CA LEU A 194 10.37 -14.19 -11.64
C LEU A 194 10.31 -14.88 -13.01
N VAL A 195 11.34 -15.65 -13.32
CA VAL A 195 11.39 -16.50 -14.51
C VAL A 195 10.74 -17.84 -14.22
N GLU A 196 11.12 -18.46 -13.11
CA GLU A 196 10.65 -19.80 -12.73
C GLU A 196 10.79 -19.99 -11.21
N THR A 197 9.80 -20.59 -10.57
CA THR A 197 9.93 -21.05 -9.19
C THR A 197 10.60 -22.42 -9.18
N LEU A 198 11.71 -22.55 -8.45
CA LEU A 198 12.53 -23.75 -8.40
C LEU A 198 12.15 -24.65 -7.22
N ASP A 199 11.93 -24.06 -6.05
CA ASP A 199 11.64 -24.82 -4.83
C ASP A 199 10.94 -23.95 -3.76
N TYR A 200 10.47 -24.60 -2.70
CA TYR A 200 9.94 -23.99 -1.50
C TYR A 200 10.56 -24.61 -0.26
N GLU A 201 11.26 -23.81 0.52
CA GLU A 201 11.81 -24.24 1.79
C GLU A 201 10.90 -23.82 2.95
N ALA A 202 10.53 -24.83 3.76
CA ALA A 202 9.86 -24.61 5.03
C ALA A 202 10.75 -23.79 5.96
N PHE A 203 10.21 -22.71 6.54
CA PHE A 203 10.97 -21.90 7.47
C PHE A 203 10.94 -22.49 8.88
N GLN A 204 9.79 -22.41 9.58
CA GLN A 204 9.59 -23.01 10.91
C GLN A 204 8.12 -23.37 11.13
N PRO A 205 7.83 -24.49 11.83
CA PRO A 205 6.50 -24.73 12.36
C PRO A 205 6.21 -23.69 13.45
N GLY A 206 5.09 -22.97 13.34
CA GLY A 206 4.59 -22.09 14.38
C GLY A 206 3.54 -22.77 15.27
N GLN A 207 2.94 -21.99 16.16
CA GLN A 207 1.97 -22.50 17.14
C GLN A 207 0.55 -22.58 16.55
N VAL A 208 -0.26 -23.53 17.04
CA VAL A 208 -1.70 -23.60 16.74
C VAL A 208 -2.43 -22.70 17.73
N GLU A 209 -3.03 -21.62 17.24
CA GLU A 209 -3.84 -20.71 18.06
C GLU A 209 -5.32 -21.08 17.93
N SER A 210 -5.87 -21.68 18.98
CA SER A 210 -7.32 -21.94 19.08
C SER A 210 -8.04 -20.68 19.56
N GLY A 211 -8.45 -19.82 18.62
CA GLY A 211 -9.30 -18.66 18.91
C GLY A 211 -10.77 -19.06 18.97
N SER A 212 -11.33 -19.22 20.18
CA SER A 212 -12.78 -19.16 20.35
C SER A 212 -13.19 -17.69 20.46
N TYR A 213 -13.56 -17.08 19.33
CA TYR A 213 -14.13 -15.73 19.25
C TYR A 213 -15.65 -15.79 19.02
#